data_AF-F3KJS5-F1
#
_entry.id   AF-F3KJS5-F1
#
_cell.length_a   1.000
_cell.length_b   1.000
_cell.length_c   1.000
_cell.angle_alpha   90.00
_cell.angle_beta   90.00
_cell.angle_gamma   90.00
#
_symmetry.space_group_name_H-M   'P 1'
#
loop_
_entity.id
_entity.type
_entity.pdbx_description
1 polymer ?
#
loop_
_entity_poly.entity_id
_entity_poly.type
_entity_poly.pdbx_seq_one_letter_code
_entity_poly.pdbx_strand_id
1 'polypeptide(L)'
;MITEQMLKEICDRVENSLENYVLEHKGQLFEDGKIIEGGMEGQIKNLYETRVSSLIISKGENIKSLTQNQQKYIEDRMKNTLELSKKQYES
;
A
#
# COMPACT_ATOMS: atom_id res chain seq x y z
N MET A 1 -5.16 -19.19 -10.08
CA MET A 1 -4.96 -19.15 -8.61
C MET A 1 -3.65 -18.47 -8.30
N ILE A 2 -3.69 -17.33 -7.59
CA ILE A 2 -2.49 -16.65 -7.08
C ILE A 2 -1.84 -17.53 -6.02
N THR A 3 -0.54 -17.78 -6.18
CA THR A 3 0.27 -18.47 -5.17
C THR A 3 0.76 -17.48 -4.11
N GLU A 4 1.20 -17.99 -2.96
CA GLU A 4 1.79 -17.17 -1.91
C GLU A 4 3.01 -16.37 -2.40
N GLN A 5 3.85 -16.99 -3.25
CA GLN A 5 5.01 -16.31 -3.84
C GLN A 5 4.60 -15.15 -4.75
N MET A 6 3.59 -15.36 -5.61
CA MET A 6 3.07 -14.28 -6.46
C MET A 6 2.47 -13.15 -5.63
N LEU A 7 1.77 -13.49 -4.55
CA LEU A 7 1.19 -12.50 -3.65
C LEU A 7 2.27 -11.69 -2.94
N LYS A 8 3.34 -12.35 -2.48
CA LYS A 8 4.52 -11.70 -1.90
C LYS A 8 5.14 -10.71 -2.90
N GLU A 9 5.39 -11.13 -4.13
CA GLU A 9 5.98 -10.28 -5.18
C GLU A 9 5.10 -9.06 -5.51
N ILE A 10 3.77 -9.24 -5.50
CA ILE A 10 2.82 -8.14 -5.68
C ILE A 10 2.98 -7.12 -4.53
N CYS A 11 2.92 -7.58 -3.27
CA CYS A 11 3.08 -6.69 -2.12
C CYS A 11 4.45 -6.00 -2.13
N ASP A 12 5.55 -6.76 -2.31
CA ASP A 12 6.91 -6.21 -2.38
C ASP A 12 7.02 -5.11 -3.44
N ARG A 13 6.43 -5.29 -4.63
CA ARG A 13 6.45 -4.29 -5.70
C ARG A 13 5.67 -3.03 -5.34
N VAL A 14 4.52 -3.18 -4.70
CA VAL A 14 3.69 -2.04 -4.28
C VAL A 14 4.40 -1.25 -3.19
N GLU A 15 4.97 -1.92 -2.20
CA GLU A 15 5.69 -1.33 -1.07
C GLU A 15 6.89 -0.52 -1.53
N ASN A 16 7.75 -1.08 -2.39
CA ASN A 16 8.89 -0.36 -2.96
C ASN A 16 8.44 0.90 -3.73
N SER A 17 7.30 0.83 -4.41
CA SER A 17 6.77 2.00 -5.13
C SER A 17 6.15 3.04 -4.20
N LEU A 18 5.67 2.64 -3.03
CA LEU A 18 5.15 3.56 -2.01
C LEU A 18 6.27 4.22 -1.22
N GLU A 19 7.35 3.50 -0.91
CA GLU A 19 8.53 4.08 -0.28
C GLU A 19 9.10 5.23 -1.11
N ASN A 20 9.25 5.03 -2.43
CA ASN A 20 9.67 6.11 -3.33
C ASN A 20 8.69 7.29 -3.29
N TYR A 21 7.38 7.02 -3.36
CA TYR A 21 6.35 8.06 -3.29
C TYR A 21 6.44 8.89 -2.00
N VAL A 22 6.61 8.23 -0.85
CA VAL A 22 6.74 8.88 0.46
C VAL A 22 7.98 9.77 0.52
N LEU A 23 9.12 9.29 0.02
CA LEU A 23 10.36 10.06 -0.03
C LEU A 23 10.23 11.29 -0.95
N GLU A 24 9.62 11.13 -2.12
CA GLU A 24 9.41 12.20 -3.10
C GLU A 24 8.44 13.28 -2.59
N HIS A 25 7.40 12.88 -1.86
CA HIS A 25 6.31 13.78 -1.44
C HIS A 25 6.39 14.18 0.04
N LYS A 26 7.45 13.81 0.77
CA LYS A 26 7.65 14.15 2.19
C LYS A 26 7.50 15.66 2.47
N GLY A 27 7.89 16.52 1.53
CA GLY A 27 7.75 17.98 1.64
C GLY A 27 6.45 18.57 1.09
N GLN A 28 5.68 17.83 0.29
CA GLN A 28 4.49 18.32 -0.42
C GLN A 28 3.17 18.01 0.30
N LEU A 29 3.19 17.19 1.36
CA LEU A 29 2.02 16.92 2.20
C LEU A 29 1.70 18.05 3.19
N PHE A 30 2.41 19.18 3.08
CA PHE A 30 2.11 20.46 3.71
C PHE A 30 1.69 21.48 2.63
N GLU A 31 0.45 21.43 2.14
CA GLU A 31 -0.12 22.58 1.42
C GLU A 31 -0.95 23.42 2.42
N ASP A 32 -0.47 24.63 2.71
CA ASP A 32 -1.20 25.73 3.36
C ASP A 32 -1.86 25.45 4.74
N GLY A 33 -1.26 24.58 5.56
CA GLY A 33 -1.74 24.36 6.93
C GLY A 33 -3.12 23.72 7.04
N LYS A 34 -3.63 23.11 5.95
CA LYS A 34 -4.87 22.32 5.96
C LYS A 34 -4.55 20.83 5.85
N ILE A 35 -4.94 20.09 6.87
CA ILE A 35 -4.92 18.63 6.87
C ILE A 35 -5.88 18.15 5.77
N ILE A 36 -5.36 17.50 4.73
CA ILE A 36 -6.18 16.79 3.74
C ILE A 36 -6.94 15.68 4.48
N GLU A 37 -8.25 15.56 4.26
CA GLU A 37 -9.06 14.50 4.87
C GLU A 37 -8.47 13.12 4.52
N GLY A 38 -7.96 12.41 5.53
CA GLY A 38 -7.22 11.14 5.39
C GLY A 38 -5.70 11.23 5.59
N GLY A 39 -5.09 12.41 5.44
CA GLY A 39 -3.65 12.63 5.64
C GLY A 39 -2.74 11.73 4.77
N MET A 40 -1.44 11.73 5.09
CA MET A 40 -0.45 10.83 4.48
C MET A 40 -0.88 9.35 4.58
N GLU A 41 -1.40 8.95 5.74
CA GLU A 41 -1.79 7.58 6.03
C GLU A 41 -2.92 7.09 5.10
N GLY A 42 -3.96 7.91 4.90
CA GLY A 42 -5.07 7.59 4.01
C GLY A 42 -4.66 7.53 2.54
N GLN A 43 -3.74 8.39 2.10
CA GLN A 43 -3.20 8.34 0.74
C GLN A 43 -2.40 7.06 0.49
N ILE A 44 -1.51 6.69 1.41
CA ILE A 44 -0.70 5.47 1.30
C ILE A 44 -1.60 4.24 1.33
N LYS A 45 -2.59 4.21 2.21
CA LYS A 45 -3.57 3.12 2.29
C LYS A 45 -4.30 2.94 0.96
N ASN A 46 -4.87 4.01 0.42
CA ASN A 46 -5.62 3.97 -0.84
C ASN A 46 -4.74 3.54 -2.02
N LEU A 47 -3.49 4.05 -2.09
CA LEU A 47 -2.54 3.67 -3.13
C LEU A 47 -2.14 2.19 -3.00
N TYR A 48 -1.91 1.71 -1.78
CA TYR A 48 -1.60 0.31 -1.52
C TYR A 48 -2.73 -0.60 -2.01
N GLU A 49 -3.96 -0.37 -1.54
CA GLU A 49 -5.13 -1.17 -1.89
C GLU A 49 -5.40 -1.17 -3.41
N THR A 50 -5.33 0.01 -4.03
CA THR A 50 -5.58 0.18 -5.48
C THR A 50 -4.54 -0.59 -6.30
N ARG A 51 -3.25 -0.48 -5.94
CA ARG A 51 -2.15 -1.10 -6.70
C ARG A 51 -2.13 -2.61 -6.52
N VAL A 52 -2.32 -3.11 -5.30
CA VAL A 52 -2.43 -4.56 -5.04
C VAL A 52 -3.60 -5.15 -5.81
N SER A 53 -4.79 -4.53 -5.72
CA SER A 53 -5.97 -4.96 -6.46
C SER A 53 -5.73 -4.98 -7.97
N SER A 54 -5.13 -3.93 -8.52
CA SER A 54 -4.80 -3.84 -9.95
C SER A 54 -3.84 -4.95 -10.40
N LEU A 55 -2.81 -5.25 -9.60
CA LEU A 55 -1.85 -6.30 -9.92
C LEU A 55 -2.49 -7.69 -9.81
N ILE A 56 -3.36 -7.94 -8.83
CA ILE A 56 -4.14 -9.18 -8.73
C ILE A 56 -5.04 -9.36 -9.97
N ILE A 57 -5.73 -8.30 -10.40
CA ILE A 57 -6.55 -8.29 -11.61
C ILE A 57 -5.72 -8.60 -12.85
N SER A 58 -4.50 -8.04 -12.97
CA SER A 58 -3.60 -8.33 -14.08
C SER A 58 -3.15 -9.80 -14.16
N LYS A 59 -3.27 -10.54 -13.05
CA LYS A 59 -3.01 -11.98 -12.98
C LYS A 59 -4.28 -12.83 -13.24
N GLY A 60 -5.39 -12.19 -13.62
CA GLY A 60 -6.65 -12.86 -13.94
C GLY A 60 -7.49 -13.22 -12.72
N GLU A 61 -7.23 -12.61 -11.56
CA GLU A 61 -7.88 -12.92 -10.29
C GLU A 61 -8.52 -11.67 -9.67
N ASN A 62 -9.34 -11.85 -8.62
CA ASN A 62 -9.93 -10.74 -7.87
C ASN A 62 -9.48 -10.81 -6.42
N ILE A 63 -9.28 -9.66 -5.75
CA ILE A 63 -8.94 -9.67 -4.33
C ILE A 63 -10.00 -10.39 -3.47
N LYS A 64 -11.27 -10.33 -3.89
CA LYS A 64 -12.40 -11.04 -3.27
C LYS A 64 -12.39 -12.56 -3.52
N SER A 65 -11.68 -13.04 -4.55
CA SER A 65 -11.52 -14.48 -4.82
C SER A 65 -10.35 -15.11 -4.05
N LEU A 66 -9.53 -14.30 -3.39
CA LEU A 66 -8.46 -14.79 -2.54
C LEU A 66 -9.00 -15.49 -1.29
N THR A 67 -8.21 -16.42 -0.75
CA THR A 67 -8.50 -17.06 0.54
C THR A 67 -8.42 -16.04 1.67
N GLN A 68 -9.10 -16.33 2.80
CA GLN A 68 -9.02 -15.47 4.00
C GLN A 68 -7.58 -15.26 4.47
N ASN A 69 -6.72 -16.28 4.40
CA ASN A 69 -5.32 -16.15 4.79
C ASN A 69 -4.54 -15.19 3.88
N GLN A 70 -4.82 -15.21 2.57
CA GLN A 70 -4.19 -14.30 1.61
C GLN A 70 -4.70 -12.86 1.78
N GLN A 71 -5.99 -12.67 2.06
CA GLN A 71 -6.55 -11.35 2.37
C GLN A 71 -5.92 -10.79 3.64
N LYS A 72 -5.87 -11.58 4.71
CA LYS A 72 -5.20 -11.20 5.96
C LYS A 72 -3.73 -10.87 5.75
N TYR A 73 -3.02 -11.65 4.93
CA TYR A 73 -1.63 -11.36 4.58
C TYR A 73 -1.47 -9.98 3.92
N ILE A 74 -2.35 -9.61 2.98
CA ILE A 74 -2.35 -8.29 2.35
C ILE A 74 -2.60 -7.19 3.40
N GLU A 75 -3.58 -7.39 4.28
CA GLU A 75 -3.93 -6.43 5.34
C GLU A 75 -2.76 -6.20 6.31
N ASP A 76 -2.09 -7.27 6.76
CA ASP A 76 -0.94 -7.19 7.65
C ASP A 76 0.24 -6.45 6.97
N ARG A 77 0.50 -6.74 5.69
CA ARG A 77 1.54 -6.06 4.90
C ARG A 77 1.24 -4.57 4.71
N MET A 78 -0.02 -4.22 4.42
CA MET A 78 -0.46 -2.84 4.33
C MET A 78 -0.26 -2.09 5.64
N LYS A 79 -0.67 -2.68 6.77
CA LYS A 79 -0.50 -2.08 8.09
C LYS A 79 0.97 -1.80 8.40
N ASN A 80 1.86 -2.77 8.14
CA ASN A 80 3.30 -2.59 8.34
C ASN A 80 3.86 -1.47 7.47
N THR A 81 3.40 -1.37 6.21
CA THR A 81 3.81 -0.31 5.28
C THR A 81 3.39 1.07 5.76
N LEU A 82 2.17 1.20 6.30
CA LEU A 82 1.69 2.45 6.88
C LEU A 82 2.54 2.87 8.09
N GLU A 83 2.85 1.94 8.99
CA GLU A 83 3.70 2.22 10.15
C GLU A 83 5.12 2.65 9.76
N LEU A 84 5.72 1.98 8.77
CA LEU A 84 7.04 2.34 8.25
C LEU A 84 7.04 3.73 7.61
N SER A 85 6.04 3.98 6.77
CA SER A 85 5.90 5.27 6.08
C SER A 85 5.71 6.42 7.06
N LYS A 86 4.90 6.21 8.10
CA LYS A 86 4.72 7.19 9.18
C LYS A 86 6.04 7.52 9.87
N LYS A 87 6.84 6.51 10.23
CA LYS A 87 8.16 6.72 10.83
C LYS A 87 9.10 7.49 9.90
N GLN A 88 9.09 7.18 8.60
CA GLN A 88 9.92 7.89 7.60
C GLN A 88 9.51 9.36 7.43
N TYR A 89 8.24 9.68 7.62
CA TYR A 89 7.74 11.05 7.59
C TYR A 89 8.08 11.84 8.85
N GLU A 90 7.97 11.20 10.02
CA GLU A 90 8.24 11.81 11.34
C GLU A 90 9.74 11.98 11.65
N SER A 91 10.63 11.20 11.00
CA SER A 91 12.10 11.25 11.19
C SER A 91 12.76 12.33 10.33
#